data_AF-A0A7J0D4X9-F1
#
_entry.id   AF-A0A7J0D4X9-F1
#
_cell.length_a   1.000
_cell.length_b   1.000
_cell.length_c   1.000
_cell.angle_alpha   90.00
_cell.angle_beta   90.00
_cell.angle_gamma   90.00
#
_symmetry.space_group_name_H-M   'P 1'
#
loop_
_entity.id
_entity.type
_entity.pdbx_description
1 polymer ?
#
loop_
_entity_poly.entity_id
_entity_poly.type
_entity_poly.pdbx_seq_one_letter_code
_entity_poly.pdbx_strand_id
1 'polypeptide(L)'
;MTETLTPPATGSPLALLFDIAATTAQRTNGLVQDEERKVAETAAADHIHTAYPETLSQVVDHDAWIGFPALRENGVQPSAAAYLGDGLWLHHTITADADHQDALTLIVPCTCGNGYVPSLLLDEADLLELLQELRPTSGRAVHSCDAVGPDCASIPAA
;
A
#
# COMPACT_ATOMS: atom_id res chain seq x y z
N MET A 1 16.47 -16.40 -27.98
CA MET A 1 17.91 -16.13 -28.18
C MET A 1 18.23 -14.88 -27.38
N THR A 2 18.86 -15.03 -26.22
CA THR A 2 19.34 -13.90 -25.41
C THR A 2 20.75 -13.56 -25.89
N GLU A 3 20.89 -12.48 -26.64
CA GLU A 3 22.20 -11.92 -26.97
C GLU A 3 22.83 -11.36 -25.69
N THR A 4 23.82 -12.06 -25.16
CA THR A 4 24.65 -11.56 -24.07
C THR A 4 25.57 -10.49 -24.64
N LEU A 5 25.17 -9.22 -24.52
CA LEU A 5 25.99 -8.09 -24.94
C LEU A 5 27.31 -8.08 -24.16
N THR A 6 28.43 -8.19 -24.87
CA THR A 6 29.77 -8.09 -24.28
C THR A 6 29.95 -6.71 -23.64
N PRO A 7 30.34 -6.63 -22.36
CA PRO A 7 30.54 -5.34 -21.70
C PRO A 7 31.68 -4.55 -22.38
N PRO A 8 31.57 -3.22 -22.47
CA PRO A 8 32.60 -2.37 -23.07
C PRO A 8 33.90 -2.45 -22.27
N ALA A 9 35.04 -2.26 -22.95
CA ALA A 9 36.35 -2.26 -22.30
C ALA A 9 36.41 -1.18 -21.20
N THR A 10 36.85 -1.57 -20.01
CA THR A 10 36.99 -0.69 -18.83
C THR A 10 37.86 0.52 -19.17
N GLY A 11 37.37 1.74 -18.90
CA GLY A 11 38.06 2.99 -19.22
C GLY A 11 37.88 3.50 -20.66
N SER A 12 37.12 2.81 -21.50
CA SER A 12 36.74 3.33 -22.83
C SER A 12 35.69 4.43 -22.73
N PRO A 13 35.61 5.35 -23.71
CA PRO A 13 34.51 6.33 -23.81
C PRO A 13 33.12 5.66 -23.80
N LEU A 14 33.00 4.44 -24.36
CA LEU A 14 31.76 3.69 -24.37
C LEU A 14 31.37 3.22 -22.95
N ALA A 15 32.32 2.71 -22.16
CA ALA A 15 32.06 2.34 -20.77
C ALA A 15 31.55 3.55 -19.95
N LEU A 16 32.16 4.73 -20.14
CA LEU A 16 31.71 5.97 -19.51
C LEU A 16 30.28 6.37 -19.92
N LEU A 17 29.91 6.17 -21.19
CA LEU A 17 28.53 6.42 -21.65
C LEU A 17 27.52 5.46 -21.00
N PHE A 18 27.87 4.18 -20.84
CA PHE A 18 27.02 3.22 -20.12
C PHE A 18 26.86 3.58 -18.64
N ASP A 19 27.93 4.01 -17.97
CA ASP A 19 27.85 4.45 -16.56
C ASP A 19 26.96 5.71 -16.41
N ILE A 20 27.08 6.66 -17.33
CA ILE A 20 26.22 7.86 -17.37
C ILE A 20 24.77 7.45 -17.61
N ALA A 21 24.51 6.56 -18.57
CA ALA A 21 23.17 6.08 -18.87
C ALA A 21 22.55 5.35 -17.67
N ALA A 22 23.30 4.48 -17.00
CA ALA A 22 22.87 3.78 -15.79
C ALA A 22 22.56 4.76 -14.65
N THR A 23 23.44 5.72 -14.40
CA THR A 23 23.25 6.76 -13.37
C THR A 23 22.02 7.62 -13.66
N THR A 24 21.82 7.97 -14.93
CA THR A 24 20.66 8.76 -15.37
C THR A 24 19.37 7.94 -15.22
N ALA A 25 19.36 6.68 -15.65
CA ALA A 25 18.23 5.79 -15.49
C ALA A 25 17.85 5.62 -14.01
N GLN A 26 18.82 5.43 -13.13
CA GLN A 26 18.58 5.31 -11.69
C GLN A 26 17.99 6.59 -11.09
N ARG A 27 18.50 7.77 -11.48
CA ARG A 27 17.94 9.06 -11.04
C ARG A 27 16.51 9.26 -11.53
N THR A 28 16.26 9.00 -12.81
CA THR A 28 14.91 9.12 -13.39
C THR A 28 13.94 8.16 -12.71
N ASN A 29 14.37 6.92 -12.44
CA ASN A 29 13.55 5.96 -11.73
C ASN A 29 13.22 6.42 -10.29
N GLY A 30 14.20 6.99 -9.58
CA GLY A 30 13.97 7.58 -8.26
C GLY A 30 12.95 8.72 -8.30
N LEU A 31 13.04 9.62 -9.29
CA LEU A 31 12.05 10.69 -9.48
C LEU A 31 10.65 10.16 -9.77
N VAL A 32 10.53 9.12 -10.61
CA VAL A 32 9.24 8.47 -10.90
C VAL A 32 8.65 7.85 -9.63
N GLN A 33 9.47 7.16 -8.83
CA GLN A 33 9.01 6.56 -7.57
C GLN A 33 8.56 7.62 -6.56
N ASP A 34 9.28 8.74 -6.42
CA ASP A 34 8.89 9.82 -5.53
C ASP A 34 7.55 10.46 -5.94
N GLU A 35 7.30 10.62 -7.24
CA GLU A 35 6.03 11.12 -7.73
C GLU A 35 4.89 10.10 -7.53
N GLU A 36 5.13 8.80 -7.78
CA GLU A 36 4.16 7.74 -7.50
C GLU A 36 3.74 7.70 -6.03
N ARG A 37 4.71 7.88 -5.10
CA ARG A 37 4.43 7.93 -3.67
C ARG A 37 3.50 9.09 -3.32
N LYS A 38 3.80 10.30 -3.79
CA LYS A 38 2.97 11.49 -3.52
C LYS A 38 1.58 11.37 -4.13
N VAL A 39 1.48 10.81 -5.34
CA VAL A 39 0.20 10.53 -6.00
C VAL A 39 -0.60 9.53 -5.15
N ALA A 40 0.02 8.48 -4.63
CA ALA A 40 -0.64 7.53 -3.74
C ALA A 40 -1.13 8.17 -2.44
N GLU A 41 -0.31 9.01 -1.80
CA GLU A 41 -0.69 9.75 -0.58
C GLU A 41 -1.92 10.65 -0.85
N THR A 42 -1.86 11.43 -1.93
CA THR A 42 -2.93 12.36 -2.30
C THR A 42 -4.22 11.61 -2.65
N ALA A 43 -4.12 10.56 -3.48
CA ALA A 43 -5.27 9.77 -3.91
C ALA A 43 -5.96 9.08 -2.73
N ALA A 44 -5.19 8.56 -1.77
CA ALA A 44 -5.74 7.93 -0.58
C ALA A 44 -6.53 8.94 0.28
N ALA A 45 -5.96 10.13 0.47
CA ALA A 45 -6.61 11.18 1.24
C ALA A 45 -7.86 11.73 0.54
N ASP A 46 -7.81 11.92 -0.77
CA ASP A 46 -8.97 12.35 -1.57
C ASP A 46 -10.08 11.29 -1.58
N HIS A 47 -9.70 10.01 -1.65
CA HIS A 47 -10.65 8.89 -1.60
C HIS A 47 -11.39 8.89 -0.26
N ILE A 48 -10.71 8.98 0.88
CA ILE A 48 -11.41 9.01 2.18
C ILE A 48 -12.31 10.24 2.34
N HIS A 49 -11.90 11.39 1.78
CA HIS A 49 -12.70 12.60 1.82
C HIS A 49 -14.00 12.46 1.01
N THR A 50 -13.95 11.72 -0.09
CA THR A 50 -15.08 11.55 -1.00
C THR A 50 -16.00 10.41 -0.58
N ALA A 51 -15.44 9.26 -0.22
CA ALA A 51 -16.20 8.04 0.06
C ALA A 51 -16.57 7.86 1.55
N TYR A 52 -15.88 8.57 2.46
CA TYR A 52 -16.08 8.47 3.91
C TYR A 52 -16.15 9.87 4.59
N PRO A 53 -17.04 10.76 4.11
CA PRO A 53 -17.08 12.16 4.54
C PRO A 53 -17.51 12.35 6.01
N GLU A 54 -18.31 11.44 6.55
CA GLU A 54 -18.83 11.55 7.93
C GLU A 54 -18.02 10.72 8.94
N THR A 55 -17.04 9.94 8.47
CA THR A 55 -16.26 9.00 9.27
C THR A 55 -14.75 9.22 9.12
N LEU A 56 -14.08 8.52 8.20
CA LEU A 56 -12.62 8.52 8.11
C LEU A 56 -12.04 9.91 7.85
N SER A 57 -12.69 10.72 7.03
CA SER A 57 -12.23 12.07 6.73
C SER A 57 -12.25 13.03 7.94
N GLN A 58 -12.96 12.69 9.01
CA GLN A 58 -13.00 13.48 10.24
C GLN A 58 -11.86 13.13 11.20
N VAL A 59 -11.22 11.97 11.03
CA VAL A 59 -10.25 11.41 11.99
C VAL A 59 -8.87 11.17 11.40
N VAL A 60 -8.76 11.00 10.08
CA VAL A 60 -7.49 10.78 9.39
C VAL A 60 -7.07 12.08 8.72
N ASP A 61 -5.98 12.66 9.20
CA ASP A 61 -5.39 13.84 8.57
C ASP A 61 -4.85 13.51 7.17
N HIS A 62 -4.90 14.50 6.27
CA HIS A 62 -4.36 14.39 4.91
C HIS A 62 -2.87 13.98 4.91
N ASP A 63 -2.10 14.49 5.88
CA ASP A 63 -0.66 14.23 6.01
C ASP A 63 -0.33 12.93 6.75
N ALA A 64 -1.34 12.15 7.17
CA ALA A 64 -1.14 10.89 7.89
C ALA A 64 -0.75 9.71 6.96
N TRP A 65 -0.88 9.90 5.65
CA TRP A 65 -0.61 8.88 4.65
C TRP A 65 0.88 8.80 4.31
N ILE A 66 1.37 7.57 4.16
CA ILE A 66 2.71 7.27 3.67
C ILE A 66 2.57 6.50 2.36
N GLY A 67 3.11 7.06 1.28
CA GLY A 67 3.05 6.50 -0.06
C GLY A 67 4.17 5.54 -0.35
N PHE A 68 3.84 4.52 -1.14
CA PHE A 68 4.73 3.48 -1.65
C PHE A 68 4.62 3.44 -3.18
N PRO A 69 5.77 3.41 -3.89
CA PRO A 69 5.77 3.37 -5.34
C PRO A 69 5.38 1.98 -5.85
N ALA A 70 5.09 1.88 -7.14
CA ALA A 70 4.80 0.59 -7.77
C ALA A 70 6.03 -0.34 -7.72
N LEU A 71 5.84 -1.59 -7.29
CA LEU A 71 6.84 -2.65 -7.48
C LEU A 71 6.52 -3.38 -8.79
N ARG A 72 6.90 -2.73 -9.90
CA ARG A 72 6.59 -3.15 -11.28
C ARG A 72 6.97 -4.60 -11.59
N GLU A 73 8.10 -5.09 -11.06
CA GLU A 73 8.56 -6.46 -11.26
C GLU A 73 7.61 -7.51 -10.65
N ASN A 74 6.82 -7.11 -9.65
CA ASN A 74 5.89 -7.95 -8.92
C ASN A 74 4.42 -7.60 -9.23
N GLY A 75 4.17 -6.70 -10.19
CA GLY A 75 2.82 -6.24 -10.53
C GLY A 75 2.11 -5.47 -9.41
N VAL A 76 2.84 -4.96 -8.41
CA VAL A 76 2.26 -4.19 -7.30
C VAL A 76 2.11 -2.75 -7.74
N GLN A 77 0.90 -2.23 -7.61
CA GLN A 77 0.56 -0.84 -7.93
C GLN A 77 1.04 0.12 -6.82
N PRO A 78 1.11 1.43 -7.09
CA PRO A 78 1.32 2.41 -6.05
C PRO A 78 0.23 2.30 -4.97
N SER A 79 0.63 2.44 -3.72
CA SER A 79 -0.27 2.33 -2.58
C SER A 79 0.10 3.32 -1.49
N ALA A 80 -0.81 3.59 -0.57
CA ALA A 80 -0.52 4.39 0.61
C ALA A 80 -1.07 3.71 1.86
N ALA A 81 -0.43 3.96 3.00
CA ALA A 81 -0.90 3.47 4.28
C ALA A 81 -0.97 4.59 5.32
N ALA A 82 -1.96 4.54 6.20
CA ALA A 82 -2.11 5.44 7.33
C ALA A 82 -2.27 4.63 8.63
N TYR A 83 -1.60 5.07 9.70
CA TYR A 83 -1.73 4.47 11.03
C TYR A 83 -2.79 5.22 11.84
N LEU A 84 -3.79 4.49 12.34
CA LEU A 84 -4.91 5.08 13.08
C LEU A 84 -4.72 5.04 14.61
N GLY A 85 -3.65 4.42 15.10
CA GLY A 85 -3.50 4.12 16.53
C GLY A 85 -3.97 2.71 16.89
N ASP A 86 -3.57 2.23 18.07
CA ASP A 86 -3.96 0.92 18.63
C ASP A 86 -3.71 -0.30 17.72
N GLY A 87 -2.75 -0.19 16.80
CA GLY A 87 -2.44 -1.23 15.82
C GLY A 87 -3.34 -1.21 14.58
N LEU A 88 -4.26 -0.25 14.43
CA LEU A 88 -5.10 -0.17 13.25
C LEU A 88 -4.38 0.56 12.12
N TRP A 89 -4.48 0.00 10.92
CA TRP A 89 -3.92 0.58 9.70
C TRP A 89 -4.97 0.67 8.61
N LEU A 90 -4.91 1.74 7.82
CA LEU A 90 -5.57 1.80 6.53
C LEU A 90 -4.53 1.55 5.44
N HIS A 91 -4.92 0.81 4.41
CA HIS A 91 -4.14 0.62 3.20
C HIS A 91 -5.01 0.96 1.99
N HIS A 92 -4.57 1.91 1.20
CA HIS A 92 -5.20 2.34 -0.05
C HIS A 92 -4.34 1.88 -1.22
N THR A 93 -4.95 1.27 -2.23
CA THR A 93 -4.25 0.88 -3.46
C THR A 93 -4.89 1.60 -4.65
N ILE A 94 -4.07 2.32 -5.41
CA ILE A 94 -4.50 2.90 -6.69
C ILE A 94 -4.52 1.76 -7.69
N THR A 95 -5.68 1.49 -8.29
CA THR A 95 -5.75 0.52 -9.39
C THR A 95 -5.61 1.25 -10.73
N ALA A 96 -4.78 0.72 -11.63
CA ALA A 96 -4.43 1.38 -12.88
C ALA A 96 -5.43 1.18 -14.02
N ASP A 97 -6.55 0.48 -13.78
CA ASP A 97 -7.52 0.12 -14.81
C ASP A 97 -8.79 0.97 -14.76
N ALA A 98 -9.29 1.34 -15.93
CA ALA A 98 -10.40 2.28 -16.12
C ALA A 98 -11.75 1.85 -15.48
N ASP A 99 -11.86 0.58 -15.08
CA ASP A 99 -13.07 -0.01 -14.50
C ASP A 99 -12.98 -0.24 -12.98
N HIS A 100 -11.85 0.09 -12.32
CA HIS A 100 -11.61 -0.29 -10.92
C HIS A 100 -11.61 0.90 -9.97
N GLN A 101 -12.45 0.79 -8.94
CA GLN A 101 -12.49 1.72 -7.81
C GLN A 101 -11.22 1.54 -6.97
N ASP A 102 -10.68 2.66 -6.48
CA ASP A 102 -9.64 2.64 -5.46
C ASP A 102 -10.05 1.71 -4.31
N ALA A 103 -9.16 0.81 -3.91
CA ALA A 103 -9.44 -0.16 -2.87
C ALA A 103 -8.92 0.37 -1.52
N LEU A 104 -9.83 0.54 -0.55
CA LEU A 104 -9.46 0.85 0.83
C LEU A 104 -9.59 -0.40 1.70
N THR A 105 -8.55 -0.73 2.44
CA THR A 105 -8.52 -1.90 3.33
C THR A 105 -8.23 -1.45 4.76
N LEU A 106 -9.09 -1.82 5.71
CA LEU A 106 -8.81 -1.70 7.13
C LEU A 106 -8.09 -2.95 7.62
N ILE A 107 -6.94 -2.78 8.25
CA ILE A 107 -6.10 -3.85 8.77
C ILE A 107 -6.10 -3.72 10.29
N VAL A 108 -6.64 -4.73 10.97
CA VAL A 108 -6.85 -4.69 12.43
C VAL A 108 -6.13 -5.85 13.13
N PRO A 109 -5.66 -5.66 14.36
CA PRO A 109 -5.04 -6.73 15.12
C PRO A 109 -6.01 -7.88 15.39
N CYS A 110 -5.51 -9.11 15.37
CA CYS A 110 -6.34 -10.27 15.68
C CYS A 110 -6.53 -10.47 17.19
N THR A 111 -7.68 -11.02 17.62
CA THR A 111 -7.92 -11.41 19.03
C THR A 111 -7.03 -12.55 19.48
N CYS A 112 -6.45 -13.36 18.58
CA CYS A 112 -5.49 -14.40 18.95
C CYS A 112 -4.12 -13.84 19.37
N GLY A 113 -3.90 -12.53 19.23
CA GLY A 113 -2.65 -11.85 19.60
C GLY A 113 -1.52 -12.02 18.60
N ASN A 114 -1.73 -12.76 17.51
CA ASN A 114 -0.74 -12.98 16.46
C ASN A 114 -1.25 -12.33 15.17
N GLY A 115 -0.54 -11.31 14.69
CA GLY A 115 -0.77 -10.63 13.41
C GLY A 115 -2.08 -9.87 13.24
N TYR A 116 -2.47 -9.70 11.98
CA TYR A 116 -3.52 -8.78 11.53
C TYR A 116 -4.49 -9.44 10.56
N VAL A 117 -5.71 -8.92 10.52
CA VAL A 117 -6.75 -9.33 9.58
C VAL A 117 -7.11 -8.13 8.69
N PRO A 118 -6.95 -8.24 7.35
CA PRO A 118 -7.39 -7.22 6.42
C PRO A 118 -8.88 -7.37 6.07
N SER A 119 -9.59 -6.25 6.01
CA SER A 119 -10.99 -6.15 5.56
C SER A 119 -11.09 -5.06 4.50
N LEU A 120 -11.56 -5.42 3.30
CA LEU A 120 -11.82 -4.47 2.22
C LEU A 120 -13.07 -3.65 2.57
N LEU A 121 -13.00 -2.34 2.34
CA LEU A 121 -14.08 -1.37 2.50
C LEU A 121 -14.45 -0.83 1.12
N LEU A 122 -15.68 -1.08 0.67
CA LEU A 122 -16.19 -0.55 -0.59
C LEU A 122 -16.82 0.82 -0.38
N ASP A 123 -17.45 1.03 0.79
CA ASP A 123 -18.09 2.28 1.14
C ASP A 123 -18.20 2.51 2.66
N GLU A 124 -18.80 3.63 3.04
CA GLU A 124 -19.04 4.02 4.43
C GLU A 124 -19.94 3.04 5.20
N ALA A 125 -20.86 2.33 4.53
CA ALA A 125 -21.71 1.35 5.20
C ALA A 125 -20.89 0.13 5.65
N ASP A 126 -19.98 -0.36 4.81
CA ASP A 126 -19.05 -1.45 5.15
C ASP A 126 -18.20 -1.08 6.38
N LEU A 127 -17.70 0.16 6.44
CA LEU A 127 -16.93 0.65 7.58
C LEU A 127 -17.77 0.63 8.86
N LEU A 128 -19.00 1.14 8.81
CA LEU A 128 -19.87 1.21 9.98
C LEU A 128 -20.30 -0.18 10.48
N GLU A 129 -20.50 -1.14 9.57
CA GLU A 129 -20.74 -2.54 9.91
C GLU A 129 -19.51 -3.15 10.60
N LEU A 130 -18.34 -3.01 9.99
CA LEU A 130 -17.09 -3.54 10.56
C LEU A 130 -16.76 -2.93 11.92
N LEU A 131 -16.97 -1.63 12.12
CA LEU A 131 -16.76 -0.98 13.42
C LEU A 131 -17.72 -1.52 14.50
N GLN A 132 -18.93 -1.93 14.14
CA GLN A 132 -19.85 -2.59 15.08
C GLN A 132 -19.35 -3.99 15.46
N GLU A 133 -18.78 -4.74 14.52
CA GLU A 133 -18.19 -6.06 14.80
C GLU A 133 -16.94 -5.97 15.67
N LEU A 134 -16.13 -4.92 15.52
CA LEU A 134 -14.91 -4.70 16.29
C LEU A 134 -15.16 -4.09 17.68
N ARG A 135 -16.35 -3.55 17.92
CA ARG A 135 -16.69 -2.89 19.20
C ARG A 135 -16.57 -3.82 20.41
N PRO A 136 -17.06 -5.07 20.40
CA PRO A 136 -16.99 -5.98 21.55
C PRO A 136 -15.56 -6.41 21.89
N THR A 137 -14.64 -6.34 20.93
CA THR A 137 -13.25 -6.77 21.04
C THR A 137 -12.27 -5.61 21.15
N SER A 138 -12.77 -4.38 21.32
CA SER A 138 -11.97 -3.15 21.41
C SER A 138 -11.03 -2.97 20.21
N GLY A 139 -11.56 -3.15 18.99
CA GLY A 139 -10.79 -2.89 17.76
C GLY A 139 -10.04 -4.11 17.20
N ARG A 140 -10.33 -5.33 17.68
CA ARG A 140 -9.64 -6.56 17.24
C ARG A 140 -10.54 -7.49 16.45
N ALA A 141 -10.08 -8.01 15.32
CA ALA A 141 -10.85 -9.00 14.56
C ALA A 141 -10.91 -10.34 15.31
N VAL A 142 -12.10 -10.95 15.34
CA VAL A 142 -12.28 -12.30 15.88
C VAL A 142 -11.54 -13.29 14.98
N HIS A 143 -10.65 -14.08 15.56
CA HIS A 143 -9.96 -15.14 14.85
C HIS A 143 -10.95 -16.19 14.33
N SER A 144 -10.99 -16.42 13.02
CA SER A 144 -11.71 -17.54 12.41
C SER A 144 -10.71 -18.58 11.88
N CYS A 145 -10.77 -19.79 12.43
CA CYS A 145 -9.92 -20.91 11.99
C CYS A 145 -10.34 -21.48 10.63
N ASP A 146 -11.51 -21.06 10.12
CA ASP A 146 -12.12 -21.55 8.88
C ASP A 146 -11.83 -20.66 7.66
N ALA A 147 -11.18 -19.50 7.87
CA ALA A 147 -10.77 -18.66 6.76
C ALA A 147 -9.60 -19.33 6.02
N VAL A 148 -9.79 -19.64 4.74
CA VAL A 148 -8.76 -20.12 3.80
C VAL A 148 -7.79 -18.97 3.44
N GLY A 149 -7.37 -18.22 4.46
CA GLY A 149 -6.38 -17.16 4.41
C GLY A 149 -5.14 -17.57 5.20
N PRO A 150 -3.99 -16.92 4.96
CA PRO A 150 -2.79 -17.22 5.72
C PRO A 150 -3.09 -16.98 7.21
N ASP A 151 -2.79 -17.98 8.06
CA ASP A 151 -2.98 -17.90 9.51
C ASP A 151 -2.55 -16.52 10.03
N CYS A 152 -3.25 -15.97 11.01
CA CYS A 152 -2.88 -14.68 11.62
C CYS A 152 -1.40 -14.68 12.12
N ALA A 153 -0.74 -15.84 12.20
CA ALA A 153 0.69 -16.03 12.35
C ALA A 153 1.60 -15.43 11.23
N SER A 154 1.05 -14.84 10.16
CA SER A 154 1.84 -14.42 8.98
C SER A 154 2.52 -13.07 9.08
N ILE A 155 2.23 -12.27 10.12
CA ILE A 155 2.87 -10.97 10.36
C ILE A 155 3.43 -11.01 11.80
N PRO A 156 4.76 -10.99 11.99
CA PRO A 156 5.36 -10.95 13.32
C PRO A 156 4.82 -9.74 14.09
N ALA A 157 4.34 -9.97 15.31
CA ALA A 157 4.15 -8.87 16.26
C ALA A 157 5.54 -8.30 16.58
N ALA A 158 5.73 -7.00 16.37
CA ALA A 158 6.95 -6.28 16.75
C ALA A 158 7.14 -6.27 18.28
#